data_AF-A0ABD4ZHG8-F1
#
_entry.id   AF-A0ABD4ZHG8-F1
#
_cell.length_a   1.000
_cell.length_b   1.000
_cell.length_c   1.000
_cell.angle_alpha   90.00
_cell.angle_beta   90.00
_cell.angle_gamma   90.00
#
_symmetry.space_group_name_H-M   'P 1'
#
loop_
_entity.id
_entity.type
_entity.pdbx_description
1 polymer ?
#
loop_
_entity_poly.entity_id
_entity_poly.type
_entity_poly.pdbx_seq_one_letter_code
_entity_poly.pdbx_strand_id
1 'polypeptide(L)'
;VASAAYRSGSLMLDERTGLTHDYTRKSGVAEAVILTPATAPAWCTNRAELWNAVEKAECRKNSQLAREIELAIPRELPQDAARETVLAFVRENFVSQG
;
A
#
# COMPACT_ATOMS: atom_id res chain seq x y z
N VAL A 1 7.31 -3.61 -5.77
CA VAL A 1 6.61 -2.62 -6.63
C VAL A 1 5.34 -3.16 -7.30
N ALA A 2 5.41 -4.28 -8.04
CA ALA A 2 4.28 -4.84 -8.81
C ALA A 2 2.96 -4.98 -8.01
N SER A 3 3.01 -5.62 -6.83
CA SER A 3 1.81 -5.84 -6.00
C SER A 3 1.16 -4.54 -5.52
N ALA A 4 1.96 -3.53 -5.23
CA ALA A 4 1.45 -2.22 -4.83
C ALA A 4 0.67 -1.56 -5.98
N ALA A 5 1.24 -1.57 -7.18
CA ALA A 5 0.59 -1.05 -8.39
C ALA A 5 -0.73 -1.78 -8.68
N TYR A 6 -0.74 -3.11 -8.54
CA TYR A 6 -1.92 -3.93 -8.76
C TYR A 6 -3.05 -3.62 -7.76
N ARG A 7 -2.75 -3.54 -6.46
CA ARG A 7 -3.76 -3.31 -5.42
C ARG A 7 -4.33 -1.90 -5.47
N SER A 8 -3.52 -0.90 -5.83
CA SER A 8 -3.97 0.49 -5.93
C SER A 8 -4.52 0.87 -7.31
N GLY A 9 -4.48 -0.03 -8.30
CA GLY A 9 -4.87 0.29 -9.67
C GLY A 9 -4.03 1.41 -10.28
N SER A 10 -2.72 1.42 -10.00
CA SER A 10 -1.81 2.50 -10.39
C SER A 10 -0.79 2.07 -11.45
N LEU A 11 -0.15 3.05 -12.09
CA LEU A 11 1.03 2.85 -12.92
C LEU A 11 2.29 3.13 -12.11
N MET A 12 3.21 2.17 -12.03
CA MET A 12 4.47 2.29 -11.27
C MET A 12 5.63 1.65 -12.02
N LEU A 13 6.78 2.32 -12.04
CA LEU A 13 8.05 1.77 -12.49
C LEU A 13 8.74 1.03 -11.33
N ASP A 14 9.16 -0.20 -11.57
CA ASP A 14 10.13 -0.90 -10.73
C ASP A 14 11.54 -0.54 -11.19
N GLU A 15 12.22 0.30 -10.39
CA GLU A 15 13.56 0.81 -10.71
C GLU A 15 14.63 -0.29 -10.73
N ARG A 16 14.40 -1.40 -10.01
CA ARG A 16 15.36 -2.52 -9.94
C ARG A 16 15.35 -3.35 -11.21
N THR A 17 14.17 -3.54 -11.80
CA THR A 17 14.00 -4.40 -12.99
C THR A 17 13.83 -3.60 -14.28
N GLY A 18 13.52 -2.30 -14.19
CA GLY A 18 13.17 -1.44 -15.31
C GLY A 18 11.75 -1.69 -15.85
N LEU A 19 10.96 -2.57 -15.21
CA LEU A 19 9.63 -2.93 -15.67
C LEU A 19 8.59 -1.93 -15.17
N THR A 20 7.75 -1.45 -16.08
CA THR A 20 6.58 -0.63 -15.74
C THR A 20 5.35 -1.52 -15.54
N HIS A 21 4.75 -1.43 -14.37
CA HIS A 21 3.50 -2.10 -14.02
C HIS A 21 2.34 -1.11 -14.17
N ASP A 22 1.53 -1.27 -15.21
CA ASP A 22 0.35 -0.44 -15.46
C ASP A 22 -0.95 -1.19 -15.15
N TYR A 23 -1.59 -0.81 -14.04
CA TYR A 23 -2.91 -1.32 -13.64
C TYR A 23 -3.97 -0.23 -13.60
N THR A 24 -3.79 0.87 -14.34
CA THR A 24 -4.74 2.00 -14.39
C THR A 24 -6.13 1.62 -14.91
N ARG A 25 -6.22 0.51 -15.66
CA ARG A 25 -7.49 -0.04 -16.17
C ARG A 25 -8.24 -0.92 -15.17
N LYS A 26 -7.70 -1.12 -13.96
CA LYS A 26 -8.32 -1.98 -12.94
C LYS A 26 -9.56 -1.29 -12.36
N SER A 27 -10.69 -1.99 -12.38
CA SER A 27 -11.92 -1.59 -11.70
C SER A 27 -12.03 -2.20 -10.31
N GLY A 28 -12.89 -1.63 -9.47
CA GLY A 28 -13.20 -2.16 -8.14
C GLY A 28 -12.26 -1.70 -7.01
N VAL A 29 -11.30 -0.82 -7.31
CA VAL A 29 -10.53 -0.11 -6.28
C VAL A 29 -11.37 1.10 -5.85
N ALA A 30 -12.02 1.00 -4.70
CA ALA A 30 -12.81 2.11 -4.14
C ALA A 30 -11.90 3.26 -3.70
N GLU A 31 -10.78 2.94 -3.04
CA GLU A 31 -9.78 3.91 -2.60
C GLU A 31 -8.44 3.21 -2.37
N ALA A 32 -7.33 3.96 -2.47
CA ALA A 32 -6.00 3.48 -2.12
C ALA A 32 -5.23 4.54 -1.33
N VAL A 33 -5.10 4.34 -0.01
CA VAL A 33 -4.45 5.27 0.93
C VAL A 33 -3.10 4.71 1.38
N ILE A 34 -2.14 5.59 1.66
CA ILE A 34 -0.94 5.26 2.43
C ILE A 34 -1.02 6.00 3.76
N LEU A 35 -0.93 5.25 4.86
CA LEU A 35 -0.84 5.80 6.20
C LEU A 35 0.59 5.63 6.70
N THR A 36 1.14 6.68 7.29
CA THR A 36 2.52 6.71 7.80
C THR A 36 2.54 7.19 9.24
N PRO A 37 3.47 6.69 10.08
CA PRO A 37 3.70 7.24 11.41
C PRO A 37 4.13 8.71 11.32
N ALA A 38 3.91 9.49 12.37
CA ALA A 38 4.26 10.91 12.40
C ALA A 38 5.77 11.18 12.20
N THR A 39 6.62 10.20 12.50
CA THR A 39 8.09 10.28 12.34
C THR A 39 8.57 9.86 10.95
N ALA A 40 7.68 9.35 10.09
CA ALA A 40 8.05 8.89 8.77
C ALA A 40 8.46 10.07 7.88
N PRO A 41 9.49 9.90 7.02
CA PRO A 41 9.79 10.88 6.00
C PRO A 41 8.60 11.17 5.09
N ALA A 42 8.46 12.41 4.62
CA ALA A 42 7.33 12.82 3.78
C ALA A 42 7.19 11.98 2.49
N TRP A 43 8.31 11.54 1.91
CA TRP A 43 8.34 10.71 0.70
C TRP A 43 7.66 9.35 0.88
N CYS A 44 7.53 8.85 2.11
CA CYS A 44 6.84 7.58 2.38
C CYS A 44 5.34 7.63 2.00
N THR A 45 4.76 8.83 1.81
CA THR A 45 3.38 8.99 1.32
C THR A 45 3.25 8.78 -0.19
N ASN A 46 4.34 8.84 -0.94
CA ASN A 46 4.36 8.51 -2.37
C ASN A 46 4.53 6.99 -2.52
N ARG A 47 3.53 6.35 -3.13
CA ARG A 47 3.51 4.89 -3.33
C ARG A 47 4.69 4.39 -4.15
N ALA A 48 5.04 5.07 -5.23
CA ALA A 48 6.13 4.65 -6.10
C ALA A 48 7.48 4.74 -5.37
N GLU A 49 7.72 5.86 -4.68
CA GLU A 49 8.95 6.06 -3.90
C GLU A 49 9.03 5.05 -2.74
N LEU A 50 7.95 4.87 -2.00
CA LEU A 50 7.87 3.92 -0.88
C LEU A 50 8.27 2.51 -1.31
N TRP A 51 7.61 1.97 -2.33
CA TRP A 51 7.82 0.58 -2.71
C TRP A 51 9.12 0.34 -3.48
N ASN A 52 9.66 1.33 -4.19
CA ASN A 52 11.01 1.24 -4.75
C ASN A 52 12.08 1.29 -3.66
N ALA A 53 11.91 2.11 -2.62
CA ALA A 53 12.82 2.14 -1.48
C ALA A 53 12.84 0.80 -0.72
N VAL A 54 11.68 0.15 -0.54
CA VAL A 54 11.59 -1.19 0.07
C VAL A 54 12.32 -2.23 -0.78
N GLU A 55 12.08 -2.29 -2.10
CA GLU A 55 12.78 -3.23 -3.00
C GLU A 55 14.30 -3.01 -2.99
N LYS A 56 14.74 -1.75 -2.87
CA LYS A 56 16.16 -1.40 -2.81
C LYS A 56 16.82 -1.75 -1.48
N ALA A 57 16.09 -1.65 -0.36
CA ALA A 57 16.61 -2.01 0.95
C ALA A 57 16.78 -3.53 1.10
N GLU A 58 15.89 -4.30 0.48
CA GLU A 58 15.82 -5.75 0.61
C GLU A 58 16.51 -6.47 -0.56
N CYS A 59 17.84 -6.58 -0.49
CA CYS A 59 18.66 -7.06 -1.62
C CYS A 59 18.80 -8.59 -1.75
N ARG A 60 18.22 -9.39 -0.84
CA ARG A 60 18.37 -10.85 -0.88
C ARG A 60 17.27 -11.46 -1.72
N LYS A 61 17.61 -12.50 -2.50
CA LYS A 61 16.66 -13.25 -3.34
C LYS A 61 15.45 -13.84 -2.57
N ASN A 62 15.56 -13.97 -1.26
CA ASN A 62 14.57 -14.52 -0.35
C ASN A 62 14.13 -13.52 0.74
N SER A 63 14.35 -12.22 0.54
CA SER A 63 13.85 -11.19 1.45
C SER A 63 12.32 -11.18 1.49
N GLN A 64 11.76 -10.92 2.68
CA GLN A 64 10.34 -10.65 2.85
C GLN A 64 10.11 -9.14 2.80
N LEU A 65 9.59 -8.66 1.67
CA LEU A 65 9.39 -7.22 1.43
C LEU A 65 8.27 -6.60 2.28
N ALA A 66 7.22 -7.39 2.55
CA ALA A 66 6.03 -6.92 3.25
C ALA A 66 5.25 -8.07 3.89
N ARG A 67 4.32 -7.69 4.76
CA ARG A 67 3.23 -8.56 5.24
C ARG A 67 1.92 -8.07 4.63
N GLU A 68 1.10 -9.01 4.18
CA GLU A 68 -0.24 -8.73 3.68
C GLU A 68 -1.30 -9.21 4.68
N ILE A 69 -2.35 -8.41 4.82
CA ILE A 69 -3.50 -8.69 5.68
C ILE A 69 -4.74 -8.35 4.86
N GLU A 70 -5.65 -9.31 4.73
CA GLU A 70 -6.94 -9.13 4.06
C GLU A 70 -8.05 -9.14 5.11
N LEU A 71 -8.94 -8.15 5.04
CA LEU A 71 -10.02 -7.95 5.99
C LEU A 71 -11.35 -7.88 5.24
N ALA A 72 -12.34 -8.63 5.69
CA ALA A 72 -13.71 -8.50 5.22
C ALA A 72 -14.44 -7.43 6.03
N ILE A 73 -15.18 -6.55 5.35
CA ILE A 73 -15.98 -5.50 5.98
C ILE A 73 -17.47 -5.83 5.81
N PRO A 74 -18.30 -5.69 6.87
CA PRO A 74 -19.74 -5.90 6.78
C PRO A 74 -20.37 -5.07 5.67
N ARG A 75 -21.19 -5.71 4.82
CA ARG A 75 -21.81 -5.08 3.64
C ARG A 75 -22.93 -4.10 4.03
N GLU A 76 -23.41 -4.20 5.26
CA GLU A 76 -24.41 -3.33 5.86
C GLU A 76 -23.84 -1.95 6.22
N LEU A 77 -22.51 -1.82 6.33
CA LEU A 77 -21.89 -0.53 6.62
C LEU A 77 -21.90 0.37 5.37
N PRO A 78 -22.34 1.64 5.50
CA PRO A 78 -22.13 2.64 4.46
C PRO A 78 -20.66 2.76 4.10
N GLN A 79 -20.36 3.06 2.84
CA GLN A 79 -18.98 3.10 2.33
C GLN A 79 -18.05 4.02 3.14
N ASP A 80 -18.52 5.20 3.55
CA ASP A 80 -17.72 6.13 4.35
C ASP A 80 -17.45 5.59 5.76
N ALA A 81 -18.42 4.92 6.38
CA ALA A 81 -18.24 4.30 7.69
C ALA A 81 -17.30 3.09 7.60
N ALA A 82 -17.42 2.28 6.56
CA ALA A 82 -16.52 1.18 6.26
C ALA A 82 -15.08 1.68 6.08
N ARG A 83 -14.90 2.76 5.30
CA ARG A 83 -13.61 3.43 5.11
C ARG A 83 -13.01 3.88 6.43
N GLU A 84 -13.72 4.67 7.22
CA GLU A 84 -13.20 5.18 8.49
C GLU A 84 -12.87 4.05 9.47
N THR A 85 -13.69 2.99 9.49
CA THR A 85 -13.42 1.80 10.32
C THR A 85 -12.10 1.14 9.95
N VAL A 86 -11.84 0.94 8.66
CA VAL A 86 -10.57 0.36 8.18
C VAL A 86 -9.39 1.28 8.50
N LEU A 87 -9.52 2.58 8.24
CA LEU A 87 -8.44 3.52 8.53
C LEU A 87 -8.13 3.61 10.03
N ALA A 88 -9.15 3.61 10.89
CA ALA A 88 -8.97 3.59 12.34
C ALA A 88 -8.27 2.30 12.79
N PHE A 89 -8.73 1.14 12.32
CA PHE A 89 -8.11 -0.15 12.62
C PHE A 89 -6.63 -0.17 12.22
N VAL A 90 -6.29 0.29 11.00
CA VAL A 90 -4.91 0.31 10.52
C VAL A 90 -4.05 1.29 11.31
N ARG A 91 -4.59 2.46 11.67
CA ARG A 91 -3.88 3.44 12.50
C ARG A 91 -3.55 2.88 13.88
N GLU A 92 -4.54 2.29 14.54
CA GLU A 92 -4.42 1.80 15.92
C GLU A 92 -3.49 0.58 16.03
N ASN A 93 -3.56 -0.35 15.06
CA ASN A 93 -2.88 -1.64 15.17
C ASN A 93 -1.53 -1.72 14.45
N PHE A 94 -1.28 -0.86 13.45
CA PHE A 94 -0.04 -0.89 12.67
C PHE A 94 0.72 0.43 12.73
N VAL A 95 0.09 1.54 12.31
CA VAL A 95 0.79 2.82 12.15
C VAL A 95 1.26 3.39 13.50
N SER A 96 0.50 3.19 14.57
CA SER A 96 0.86 3.63 15.92
C SER A 96 2.09 2.92 16.49
N GLN A 97 2.42 1.73 15.97
CA GLN A 97 3.49 0.88 16.47
C GLN A 97 4.84 1.11 15.77
N GLY A 98 4.87 1.96 14.73
CA GLY A 98 6.04 2.23 13.90
C GLY A 98 5.98 1.49 12.57
#